data_AF-A0A843HPN5-F1
#
_entry.id   AF-A0A843HPN5-F1
#
_cell.length_a   1.000
_cell.length_b   1.000
_cell.length_c   1.000
_cell.angle_alpha   90.00
_cell.angle_beta   90.00
_cell.angle_gamma   90.00
#
_symmetry.space_group_name_H-M   'P 1'
#
loop_
_entity.id
_entity.type
_entity.pdbx_description
1 polymer ?
#
loop_
_entity_poly.entity_id
_entity_poly.type
_entity_poly.pdbx_seq_one_letter_code
_entity_poly.pdbx_strand_id
1 'polypeptide(L)'
;MAVVTKSEIMEQVKSVVGENTDDATLKFLEDLRDTIDDFETKSKGDGEDWKAKYEENDKMWRNKYQQTFFNPPSSNDTKGEPENDLTKPEQLDDGEKDENEPLHFEDLFSEGTGKE
;
A
#
# COMPACT_ATOMS: atom_id res chain seq x y z
N MET A 1 14.76 19.55 10.27
CA MET A 1 13.53 20.02 9.59
C MET A 1 12.39 19.89 10.58
N ALA A 2 11.52 20.90 10.68
CA ALA A 2 10.40 20.93 11.64
C ALA A 2 9.08 20.79 10.90
N VAL A 3 8.11 20.09 11.52
CA VAL A 3 6.72 20.06 11.05
C VAL A 3 6.03 21.27 11.67
N VAL A 4 5.44 22.11 10.82
CA VAL A 4 4.72 23.32 11.23
C VAL A 4 3.27 23.25 10.76
N THR A 5 2.40 23.97 11.46
CA THR A 5 0.99 24.09 11.14
C THR A 5 0.77 24.99 9.92
N LYS A 6 -0.43 24.89 9.32
CA LYS A 6 -0.86 25.76 8.22
C LYS A 6 -0.71 27.24 8.56
N SER A 7 -1.10 27.65 9.77
CA SER A 7 -1.01 29.04 10.20
C SER A 7 0.43 29.53 10.29
N GLU A 8 1.32 28.72 10.85
CA GLU A 8 2.74 29.06 11.01
C GLU A 8 3.45 29.19 9.66
N ILE A 9 3.16 28.31 8.69
CA ILE A 9 3.79 28.42 7.37
C ILE A 9 3.26 29.63 6.58
N MET A 10 1.97 29.98 6.71
CA MET A 10 1.43 31.19 6.08
C MET A 10 2.01 32.47 6.68
N GLU A 11 2.30 32.49 7.98
CA GLU A 11 2.98 33.62 8.62
C GLU A 11 4.43 33.77 8.15
N GLN A 12 5.14 32.66 7.98
CA GLN A 12 6.47 32.65 7.37
C GLN A 12 6.43 33.14 5.91
N VAL A 13 5.49 32.66 5.11
CA VAL A 13 5.31 33.10 3.71
C VAL A 13 5.04 34.61 3.67
N LYS A 14 4.17 35.13 4.56
CA LYS A 14 3.92 36.57 4.67
C LYS A 14 5.18 37.36 5.01
N SER A 15 6.06 36.83 5.86
CA SER A 15 7.34 37.49 6.20
C SER A 15 8.31 37.56 5.02
N VAL A 16 8.27 36.59 4.11
CA VAL A 16 9.10 36.53 2.90
C VAL A 16 8.55 37.45 1.81
N VAL A 17 7.23 37.43 1.63
CA VAL A 17 6.52 38.23 0.63
C VAL A 17 6.46 39.72 1.00
N GLY A 18 6.42 40.04 2.30
CA GLY A 18 6.37 41.41 2.79
C GLY A 18 5.05 42.12 2.43
N GLU A 19 5.14 43.37 1.98
CA GLU A 19 3.99 44.19 1.53
C GLU A 19 3.78 44.13 0.01
N ASN A 20 4.36 43.15 -0.68
CA ASN A 20 4.14 43.00 -2.12
C ASN A 20 2.68 42.60 -2.39
N THR A 21 1.97 43.44 -3.13
CA THR A 21 0.58 43.24 -3.53
C THR A 21 0.42 43.19 -5.05
N ASP A 22 1.47 42.79 -5.76
CA ASP A 22 1.37 42.56 -7.20
C ASP A 22 0.54 41.30 -7.49
N ASP A 23 -0.09 41.27 -8.66
CA ASP A 23 -0.99 40.17 -9.06
C ASP A 23 -0.30 38.79 -9.03
N ALA A 24 1.01 38.72 -9.31
CA ALA A 24 1.73 37.45 -9.31
C ALA A 24 1.92 36.92 -7.88
N THR A 25 2.25 37.81 -6.94
CA THR A 25 2.32 37.49 -5.51
C THR A 25 0.96 37.08 -4.95
N LEU A 26 -0.10 37.82 -5.28
CA LEU A 26 -1.46 37.49 -4.83
C LEU A 26 -1.90 36.12 -5.34
N LYS A 27 -1.62 35.83 -6.62
CA LYS A 27 -1.88 34.53 -7.21
C LYS A 27 -1.09 33.42 -6.53
N PHE A 28 0.20 33.63 -6.26
CA PHE A 28 1.01 32.64 -5.56
C PHE A 28 0.47 32.32 -4.15
N LEU A 29 0.04 33.35 -3.41
CA LEU A 29 -0.56 33.16 -2.08
C LEU A 29 -1.87 32.38 -2.14
N GLU A 30 -2.69 32.63 -3.16
CA GLU A 30 -3.93 31.88 -3.43
C GLU A 30 -3.62 30.42 -3.76
N ASP A 31 -2.78 30.17 -4.76
CA ASP A 31 -2.38 28.82 -5.20
C ASP A 31 -1.79 28.00 -4.03
N LEU A 32 -0.95 28.64 -3.20
CA LEU A 32 -0.33 27.99 -2.05
C LEU A 32 -1.35 27.66 -0.95
N ARG A 33 -2.27 28.59 -0.66
CA ARG A 33 -3.36 28.35 0.30
C ARG A 33 -4.24 27.20 -0.17
N ASP A 34 -4.68 27.23 -1.42
CA ASP A 34 -5.58 26.24 -2.00
C ASP A 34 -4.92 24.86 -2.04
N THR A 35 -3.64 24.79 -2.39
CA THR A 35 -2.88 23.53 -2.36
C THR A 35 -2.78 22.96 -0.95
N ILE A 36 -2.49 23.79 0.07
CA ILE A 36 -2.43 23.31 1.46
C ILE A 36 -3.81 22.85 1.94
N ASP A 37 -4.87 23.57 1.60
CA ASP A 37 -6.26 23.19 1.91
C ASP A 37 -6.67 21.87 1.23
N ASP A 38 -6.30 21.70 -0.04
CA ASP A 38 -6.52 20.47 -0.80
C ASP A 38 -5.74 19.29 -0.18
N PHE A 39 -4.47 19.49 0.18
CA PHE A 39 -3.69 18.47 0.88
C PHE A 39 -4.29 18.13 2.25
N GLU A 40 -4.74 19.10 3.04
CA GLU A 40 -5.38 18.83 4.34
C GLU A 40 -6.67 18.04 4.15
N THR A 41 -7.46 18.38 3.13
CA THR A 41 -8.72 17.70 2.80
C THR A 41 -8.46 16.27 2.32
N LYS A 42 -7.51 16.07 1.40
CA LYS A 42 -7.11 14.75 0.90
C LYS A 42 -6.41 13.89 1.94
N SER A 43 -5.63 14.49 2.84
CA SER A 43 -4.94 13.78 3.92
C SER A 43 -5.89 13.29 5.00
N LYS A 44 -7.06 13.92 5.14
CA LYS A 44 -8.19 13.37 5.91
C LYS A 44 -8.87 12.17 5.19
N GLY A 45 -8.36 11.79 4.02
CA GLY A 45 -8.85 10.71 3.15
C GLY A 45 -10.10 11.12 2.39
N ASP A 46 -10.52 10.32 1.41
CA ASP A 46 -11.88 10.36 0.83
C ASP A 46 -12.99 10.03 1.87
N GLY A 47 -12.71 10.20 3.16
CA GLY A 47 -13.45 9.64 4.29
C GLY A 47 -13.14 8.17 4.57
N GLU A 48 -12.27 7.53 3.79
CA GLU A 48 -11.96 6.11 3.98
C GLU A 48 -10.92 5.87 5.07
N ASP A 49 -11.36 5.21 6.14
CA ASP A 49 -10.53 4.76 7.24
C ASP A 49 -9.71 3.53 6.80
N TRP A 50 -8.57 3.79 6.15
CA TRP A 50 -7.61 2.76 5.73
C TRP A 50 -7.10 1.91 6.89
N LYS A 51 -7.06 2.47 8.11
CA LYS A 51 -6.68 1.73 9.30
C LYS A 51 -7.74 0.68 9.63
N ALA A 52 -9.01 1.05 9.61
CA ALA A 52 -10.11 0.10 9.80
C ALA A 52 -10.12 -0.99 8.71
N LYS A 53 -9.97 -0.61 7.43
CA LYS A 53 -9.89 -1.58 6.31
C LYS A 53 -8.76 -2.58 6.50
N TYR A 54 -7.59 -2.14 6.97
CA TYR A 54 -6.47 -3.01 7.25
C TYR A 54 -6.76 -3.97 8.42
N GLU A 55 -7.29 -3.45 9.53
CA GLU A 55 -7.62 -4.25 10.71
C GLU A 55 -8.70 -5.31 10.43
N GLU A 56 -9.70 -5.00 9.61
CA GLU A 56 -10.72 -5.96 9.18
C GLU A 56 -10.14 -7.05 8.26
N ASN A 57 -9.28 -6.66 7.31
CA ASN A 57 -8.62 -7.60 6.41
C ASN A 57 -7.73 -8.59 7.20
N ASP A 58 -6.91 -8.09 8.12
CA ASP A 58 -6.06 -8.92 8.98
C ASP A 58 -6.88 -9.89 9.83
N LYS A 59 -7.99 -9.45 10.44
CA LYS A 59 -8.90 -10.33 11.17
C LYS A 59 -9.50 -11.41 10.27
N MET A 60 -9.92 -11.06 9.06
CA MET A 60 -10.49 -12.00 8.09
C MET A 60 -9.46 -13.06 7.71
N TRP A 61 -8.22 -12.67 7.43
CA TRP A 61 -7.15 -13.60 7.07
C TRP A 61 -6.72 -14.49 8.23
N ARG A 62 -6.61 -13.95 9.45
CA ARG A 62 -6.34 -14.78 10.64
C ARG A 62 -7.45 -15.79 10.88
N ASN A 63 -8.71 -15.39 10.70
CA ASN A 63 -9.83 -16.30 10.82
C ASN A 63 -9.80 -17.38 9.73
N LYS A 64 -9.54 -17.00 8.47
CA LYS A 64 -9.39 -17.96 7.36
C LYS A 64 -8.28 -18.97 7.66
N TYR A 65 -7.11 -18.51 8.09
CA TYR A 65 -5.99 -19.37 8.44
C TYR A 65 -6.32 -20.32 9.60
N GLN A 66 -6.97 -19.80 10.66
CA GLN A 66 -7.44 -20.60 11.78
C GLN A 66 -8.44 -21.67 11.33
N GLN A 67 -9.41 -21.32 10.48
CA GLN A 67 -10.37 -22.29 9.94
C GLN A 67 -9.71 -23.37 9.08
N THR A 68 -8.72 -23.04 8.27
CA THR A 68 -7.98 -24.04 7.48
C THR A 68 -7.26 -25.05 8.38
N PHE A 69 -6.77 -24.61 9.55
CA PHE A 69 -6.04 -25.48 10.47
C PHE A 69 -6.98 -26.35 11.33
N PHE A 70 -8.06 -25.78 11.86
CA PHE A 70 -8.97 -26.48 12.77
C PHE A 70 -10.16 -27.16 12.08
N ASN A 71 -10.45 -26.76 10.85
CA ASN A 71 -11.49 -27.36 10.00
C ASN A 71 -10.89 -27.62 8.61
N PRO A 72 -9.93 -28.57 8.50
CA PRO A 72 -9.35 -28.92 7.23
C PRO A 72 -10.48 -29.32 6.27
N PRO A 73 -10.50 -28.77 5.04
CA PRO A 73 -11.58 -29.05 4.10
C PRO A 73 -11.65 -30.56 3.90
N SER A 74 -12.75 -31.16 4.36
CA SER A 74 -13.12 -32.51 3.91
C SER A 74 -13.34 -32.39 2.40
N SER A 75 -12.76 -33.33 1.63
CA SER A 75 -12.56 -33.26 0.17
C SER A 75 -13.81 -33.10 -0.73
N ASN A 76 -14.95 -32.61 -0.22
CA ASN A 76 -16.21 -32.49 -0.96
C ASN A 76 -16.89 -31.11 -0.91
N ASP A 77 -16.37 -30.09 -0.22
CA ASP A 77 -16.99 -28.75 -0.17
C ASP A 77 -16.14 -27.66 -0.83
N THR A 78 -15.68 -27.90 -2.05
CA THR A 78 -15.12 -26.84 -2.92
C THR A 78 -16.26 -26.16 -3.68
N LYS A 79 -17.09 -25.38 -2.98
CA LYS A 79 -18.02 -24.46 -3.64
C LYS A 79 -17.92 -23.08 -3.03
N GLY A 80 -17.06 -22.26 -3.62
CA GLY A 80 -17.05 -20.81 -3.42
C GLY A 80 -15.69 -20.24 -3.02
N GLU A 81 -14.64 -20.48 -3.79
CA GLU A 81 -13.53 -19.52 -3.83
C GLU A 81 -13.90 -18.44 -4.84
N PRO A 82 -13.91 -17.14 -4.49
CA PRO A 82 -13.72 -16.11 -5.48
C PRO A 82 -12.30 -16.29 -6.02
N GLU A 83 -12.22 -16.62 -7.30
CA GLU A 83 -11.01 -16.69 -8.10
C GLU A 83 -10.30 -15.33 -8.01
N ASN A 84 -9.40 -15.18 -7.05
CA ASN A 84 -8.47 -14.06 -7.04
C ASN A 84 -7.33 -14.47 -7.99
N ASP A 85 -7.40 -13.92 -9.19
CA ASP A 85 -6.46 -14.04 -10.29
C ASP A 85 -5.11 -13.41 -9.92
N LEU A 86 -4.41 -14.05 -8.98
CA LEU A 86 -3.02 -13.79 -8.70
C LEU A 86 -2.27 -15.10 -8.87
N THR A 87 -1.67 -15.21 -10.04
CA THR A 87 -0.58 -16.13 -10.38
C THR A 87 -0.98 -17.59 -10.52
N LYS A 88 -1.57 -17.91 -11.67
CA LYS A 88 -1.22 -19.15 -12.38
C LYS A 88 0.30 -19.10 -12.61
N PRO A 89 1.12 -19.96 -12.00
CA PRO A 89 2.49 -20.11 -12.47
C PRO A 89 2.35 -20.68 -13.89
N GLU A 90 2.77 -19.89 -14.88
CA GLU A 90 3.11 -20.41 -16.18
C GLU A 90 3.98 -21.62 -15.93
N GLN A 91 3.52 -22.78 -16.39
CA GLN A 91 4.26 -24.02 -16.30
C GLN A 91 5.56 -23.80 -17.08
N LEU A 92 6.64 -23.51 -16.35
CA LEU A 92 7.99 -23.59 -16.87
C LEU A 92 8.24 -25.08 -17.11
N ASP A 93 8.11 -25.45 -18.38
CA ASP A 93 8.73 -26.63 -18.96
C ASP A 93 10.25 -26.50 -18.79
N ASP A 94 10.83 -27.16 -17.80
CA ASP A 94 12.18 -27.71 -17.90
C ASP A 94 12.44 -28.76 -16.81
N GLY A 95 12.85 -29.95 -17.25
CA GLY A 95 13.73 -30.84 -16.49
C GLY A 95 13.13 -31.61 -15.32
N GLU A 96 12.76 -32.86 -15.60
CA GLU A 96 12.72 -34.02 -14.70
C GLU A 96 13.58 -33.85 -13.41
N LYS A 97 12.96 -33.46 -12.30
CA LYS A 97 13.53 -33.52 -10.96
C LYS A 97 12.63 -34.32 -10.03
N ASP A 98 13.26 -35.26 -9.34
CA ASP A 98 12.69 -36.29 -8.49
C ASP A 98 11.72 -35.71 -7.43
N GLU A 99 10.50 -36.22 -7.41
CA GLU A 99 9.32 -35.68 -6.72
C GLU A 99 9.32 -35.88 -5.19
N ASN A 100 10.43 -36.30 -4.58
CA ASN A 100 10.51 -36.66 -3.15
C ASN A 100 11.51 -35.87 -2.30
N GLU A 101 12.17 -34.83 -2.83
CA GLU A 101 12.96 -33.92 -1.97
C GLU A 101 12.13 -32.72 -1.48
N PRO A 102 12.05 -32.47 -0.16
CA PRO A 102 11.39 -31.28 0.36
C PRO A 102 12.17 -30.04 -0.08
N LEU A 103 11.52 -29.18 -0.86
CA LEU A 103 12.07 -27.91 -1.32
C LEU A 103 12.58 -27.09 -0.13
N HIS A 104 13.85 -26.69 -0.17
CA HIS A 104 14.47 -25.93 0.90
C HIS A 104 14.30 -24.42 0.65
N PHE A 105 14.21 -23.63 1.72
CA PHE A 105 13.97 -22.18 1.65
C PHE A 105 15.02 -21.45 0.78
N GLU A 106 16.25 -21.95 0.72
CA GLU A 106 17.31 -21.36 -0.11
C GLU A 106 17.08 -21.50 -1.62
N ASP A 107 16.32 -22.51 -2.06
CA ASP A 107 16.06 -22.73 -3.48
C ASP A 107 15.14 -21.64 -4.07
N LEU A 108 14.33 -21.00 -3.23
CA LEU A 108 13.37 -19.95 -3.62
C LEU A 108 14.03 -18.60 -3.92
N PHE A 109 15.27 -18.37 -3.47
CA PHE A 109 15.96 -17.08 -3.62
C PHE A 109 17.23 -17.18 -4.47
N SER A 110 17.50 -18.35 -5.05
CA SER A 110 18.75 -18.65 -5.76
C SER A 110 18.79 -18.11 -7.20
N GLU A 111 17.64 -17.74 -7.79
CA GLU A 111 17.57 -17.22 -9.16
C GLU A 111 17.87 -15.71 -9.23
N GLY A 112 19.10 -15.34 -8.85
CA GLY A 112 19.50 -13.94 -8.85
C GLY A 112 20.98 -13.64 -8.63
N THR A 113 21.86 -14.65 -8.52
CA THR A 113 23.31 -14.40 -8.57
C THR A 113 23.80 -14.55 -10.00
N GLY A 114 23.75 -13.44 -10.73
CA GLY A 114 24.40 -13.32 -12.03
C GLY A 114 25.88 -13.71 -11.94
N LYS A 115 26.34 -14.45 -12.94
CA LYS A 115 27.76 -14.51 -13.29
C LYS A 115 27.98 -13.63 -14.52
N GLU A 116 28.87 -12.66 -14.32
CA GLU A 116 29.63 -11.91 -15.34
C GLU A 116 30.15 -12.78 -16.49
#